data_AF-A0A7C8CQT0-F1
#
_entry.id   AF-A0A7C8CQT0-F1
#
_cell.length_a   1.000
_cell.length_b   1.000
_cell.length_c   1.000
_cell.angle_alpha   90.00
_cell.angle_beta   90.00
_cell.angle_gamma   90.00
#
_symmetry.space_group_name_H-M   'P 1'
#
loop_
_entity.id
_entity.type
_entity.pdbx_description
1 polymer ?
#
loop_
_entity_poly.entity_id
_entity_poly.type
_entity_poly.pdbx_seq_one_letter_code
_entity_poly.pdbx_strand_id
1 'polypeptide(L)' 'MTEDPPDPPDQPDENEKVVITSAYSNYVLAVLFLVYVINFLDRQILSVFIGPIKKEFGVSDTVMGLLVGFA' A
#
# COMPACT_ATOMS: atom_id res chain seq x y z
N MET A 1 54.09 35.08 10.33
CA MET A 1 52.69 34.85 10.72
C MET A 1 51.87 34.95 9.45
N THR A 2 51.81 33.88 8.68
CA THR A 2 50.92 33.74 7.52
C THR A 2 50.04 32.56 7.90
N GLU A 3 48.87 32.88 8.46
CA GLU A 3 47.86 31.86 8.75
C GLU A 3 47.37 31.35 7.40
N ASP A 4 47.50 30.05 7.15
CA ASP A 4 46.91 29.41 5.98
C ASP A 4 45.40 29.66 5.99
N PRO A 5 44.76 29.84 4.83
CA PRO A 5 43.32 30.03 4.75
C PRO A 5 42.60 28.83 5.38
N PRO A 6 41.50 29.04 6.13
CA PRO A 6 40.72 27.93 6.66
C PRO A 6 40.15 27.09 5.52
N ASP A 7 40.21 25.77 5.67
CA ASP A 7 39.64 24.83 4.72
C ASP A 7 38.16 25.17 4.46
N PRO A 8 37.71 25.13 3.19
CA PRO A 8 36.30 25.33 2.87
C PRO A 8 35.43 24.37 3.67
N PRO A 9 34.25 24.81 4.16
CA PRO A 9 33.37 23.94 4.94
C PRO A 9 33.03 22.68 4.13
N ASP A 10 33.14 21.53 4.78
CA ASP A 10 32.80 20.21 4.24
C ASP A 10 31.41 20.28 3.60
N GLN A 11 31.38 20.33 2.26
CA GLN A 11 30.12 20.29 1.53
C GLN A 11 29.56 18.88 1.70
N PRO A 12 28.31 18.71 2.18
CA PRO A 12 27.75 17.38 2.34
C PRO A 12 27.77 16.66 0.99
N ASP A 13 28.37 15.47 0.98
CA ASP A 13 28.60 14.70 -0.23
C ASP A 13 27.25 14.40 -0.92
N GLU A 14 26.95 15.09 -2.02
CA GLU A 14 25.69 14.96 -2.80
C GLU A 14 25.45 13.51 -3.31
N ASN A 15 26.43 12.63 -3.15
CA ASN A 15 26.42 11.24 -3.59
C ASN A 15 26.46 10.24 -2.42
N GLU A 16 25.86 10.58 -1.27
CA GLU A 16 25.51 9.58 -0.28
C GLU A 16 24.41 8.67 -0.85
N LYS A 17 24.83 7.68 -1.65
CA LYS A 17 23.93 6.66 -2.16
C LYS A 17 23.38 5.92 -0.97
N VAL A 18 22.11 6.17 -0.65
CA VAL A 18 21.36 5.37 0.31
C VAL A 18 21.42 3.92 -0.16
N VAL A 19 22.30 3.13 0.47
CA VAL A 19 22.51 1.73 0.11
C VAL A 19 21.32 0.95 0.66
N ILE A 20 20.25 0.88 -0.12
CA ILE A 20 19.14 -0.01 0.19
C ILE A 20 19.66 -1.45 0.03
N THR A 21 19.79 -2.15 1.15
CA THR A 21 20.23 -3.56 1.15
C THR A 21 19.16 -4.41 0.45
N SER A 22 19.56 -5.29 -0.48
CA SER A 22 18.64 -6.14 -1.25
C SER A 22 17.69 -6.97 -0.37
N ALA A 23 18.12 -7.37 0.83
CA ALA A 23 17.28 -8.06 1.81
C ALA A 23 16.10 -7.20 2.30
N TYR A 24 16.30 -5.89 2.51
CA TYR A 24 15.25 -4.96 2.92
C TYR A 24 14.23 -4.76 1.79
N SER A 25 14.70 -4.57 0.55
CA SER A 25 13.80 -4.46 -0.62
C SER A 25 12.94 -5.71 -0.81
N ASN A 26 13.53 -6.90 -0.66
CA ASN A 26 12.79 -8.16 -0.76
C ASN A 26 11.78 -8.34 0.38
N TYR A 27 12.12 -7.92 1.60
CA TYR A 27 11.19 -7.94 2.72
C TYR A 27 9.99 -7.02 2.46
N VAL A 28 10.25 -5.77 2.05
CA VAL A 28 9.20 -4.80 1.73
C VAL A 28 8.33 -5.33 0.59
N LEU A 29 8.93 -5.89 -0.48
CA LEU A 29 8.20 -6.51 -1.59
C LEU A 29 7.29 -7.65 -1.11
N ALA A 30 7.78 -8.54 -0.25
CA ALA A 30 7.00 -9.64 0.28
C ALA A 30 5.81 -9.15 1.13
N VAL A 31 6.02 -8.11 1.94
CA VAL A 31 4.95 -7.48 2.74
C VAL A 31 3.92 -6.82 1.83
N LEU A 32 4.35 -6.03 0.84
CA LEU A 32 3.44 -5.38 -0.12
C LEU A 32 2.64 -6.42 -0.90
N PHE A 33 3.28 -7.51 -1.32
CA PHE A 33 2.62 -8.62 -2.01
C PHE A 33 1.57 -9.30 -1.12
N LEU A 34 1.90 -9.59 0.14
CA LEU A 34 0.97 -10.21 1.08
C LEU A 34 -0.25 -9.33 1.36
N VAL A 35 -0.02 -8.02 1.59
CA VAL A 35 -1.10 -7.04 1.78
C VAL A 35 -2.00 -6.96 0.54
N TYR A 36 -1.40 -6.97 -0.65
CA TYR A 36 -2.15 -6.99 -1.91
C TYR A 36 -3.03 -8.25 -2.06
N VAL A 37 -2.48 -9.42 -1.72
CA VAL A 37 -3.23 -10.69 -1.75
C VAL A 37 -4.41 -10.63 -0.78
N ILE A 38 -4.21 -10.17 0.46
CA ILE A 38 -5.29 -10.05 1.45
C ILE A 38 -6.36 -9.05 0.97
N ASN A 39 -5.94 -7.90 0.43
CA ASN A 39 -6.89 -6.91 -0.10
C ASN A 39 -7.76 -7.47 -1.24
N PHE A 40 -7.18 -8.34 -2.07
CA PHE A 40 -7.92 -9.04 -3.11
C PHE A 40 -8.92 -10.04 -2.52
N LEU A 41 -8.50 -10.83 -1.52
CA LEU A 41 -9.36 -11.79 -0.84
C LEU A 41 -10.53 -11.10 -0.12
N ASP A 42 -10.32 -9.97 0.53
CA ASP A 42 -11.39 -9.21 1.20
C ASP A 42 -12.53 -8.84 0.22
N ARG A 43 -12.18 -8.37 -0.99
CA ARG A 43 -13.16 -8.07 -2.04
C ARG A 43 -13.89 -9.32 -2.55
N GLN A 44 -13.18 -10.45 -2.66
CA GLN A 44 -13.77 -11.70 -3.13
C GLN A 44 -14.67 -12.36 -2.07
N ILE A 45 -14.27 -12.31 -0.80
CA ILE A 45 -15.05 -12.80 0.33
C ILE A 45 -16.37 -12.03 0.41
N LEU A 46 -16.35 -10.70 0.38
CA LEU A 46 -17.60 -9.92 0.37
C LEU A 46 -18.54 -10.29 -0.78
N SER A 47 -18.00 -10.60 -1.97
CA SER A 47 -18.79 -11.07 -3.12
C SER A 47 -19.44 -12.44 -2.87
N VAL A 48 -18.71 -13.37 -2.25
CA VAL A 48 -19.21 -14.72 -1.90
C VAL A 48 -20.28 -14.65 -0.80
N PHE A 49 -20.08 -13.79 0.21
CA PHE A 49 -21.01 -13.62 1.33
C PHE A 49 -22.23 -12.74 0.99
N ILE A 50 -22.20 -11.96 -0.09
CA ILE A 50 -23.36 -11.20 -0.58
C ILE A 50 -24.55 -12.10 -0.92
N GLY A 51 -24.32 -13.33 -1.39
CA GLY A 51 -25.36 -14.33 -1.67
C GLY A 51 -26.22 -14.70 -0.45
N PRO A 52 -25.63 -15.20 0.65
CA PRO A 52 -26.38 -15.52 1.86
C PRO A 52 -26.94 -14.28 2.57
N ILE A 53 -26.22 -13.14 2.58
CA ILE A 53 -26.73 -11.89 3.18
C ILE A 53 -28.01 -11.41 2.46
N LYS A 54 -28.08 -11.50 1.12
CA LYS A 54 -29.30 -11.22 0.35
C LYS A 54 -30.48 -12.11 0.78
N LYS A 55 -30.21 -13.37 1.08
CA LYS A 55 -31.22 -14.37 1.42
C LYS A 55 -31.72 -14.23 2.86
N GLU A 56 -30.85 -13.80 3.78
CA GLU A 56 -31.16 -13.70 5.21
C GLU A 56 -31.77 -12.35 5.63
N PHE A 57 -31.40 -11.23 4.98
CA PHE A 57 -31.95 -9.92 5.32
C PHE A 57 -33.25 -9.55 4.58
N GLY A 58 -33.75 -10.38 3.67
CA GLY A 58 -35.03 -10.15 2.98
C GLY A 58 -35.14 -8.80 2.27
N VAL A 59 -33.99 -8.19 1.93
CA VAL A 59 -33.94 -6.86 1.35
C VAL A 59 -34.39 -6.99 -0.10
N SER A 60 -35.60 -6.49 -0.37
CA SER A 60 -36.22 -6.46 -1.69
C SER A 60 -35.20 -6.06 -2.77
N ASP A 61 -35.22 -6.75 -3.91
CA ASP A 61 -34.32 -6.58 -5.06
C ASP A 61 -34.06 -5.10 -5.45
N THR A 62 -34.98 -4.21 -5.09
CA THR A 62 -34.90 -2.75 -5.21
C THR A 62 -33.77 -2.08 -4.41
N VAL A 63 -33.45 -2.51 -3.19
CA VAL A 63 -32.40 -1.86 -2.35
C VAL A 63 -31.01 -2.28 -2.80
N MET A 64 -30.87 -3.50 -3.32
CA MET A 64 -29.64 -3.98 -3.93
C MET A 64 -29.33 -3.24 -5.24
N GLY A 65 -30.34 -2.91 -6.05
CA GLY A 65 -30.17 -2.01 -7.20
C GLY A 65 -29.72 -0.60 -6.80
N LEU A 66 -30.25 -0.07 -5.69
CA LEU A 66 -29.91 1.27 -5.19
C LEU A 66 -28.48 1.36 -4.62
N LEU A 67 -27.98 0.31 -3.97
CA LEU A 67 -26.64 0.24 -3.38
C LEU A 67 -25.54 -0.17 -4.37
N VAL A 68 -25.86 -1.00 -5.36
CA VAL A 68 -24.90 -1.44 -6.41
C VAL A 68 -24.76 -0.38 -7.50
N GLY A 69 -25.76 0.48 -7.65
CA GLY A 69 -25.66 1.68 -8.48
C GLY A 69 -26.98 1.93 -9.19
N PHE A 70 -27.50 3.14 -9.00
CA PHE A 70 -28.26 3.79 -10.06
C PHE A 70 -27.45 3.69 -11.37
N ALA A 71 -27.87 2.75 -12.22
CA ALA A 71 -27.71 2.76 -13.66
C ALA A 71 -29.06 3.16 -14.27
#